data_AF-A0A7S2MLW1-F1
#
_entry.id   AF-A0A7S2MLW1-F1
#
_cell.length_a   1.000
_cell.length_b   1.000
_cell.length_c   1.000
_cell.angle_alpha   90.00
_cell.angle_beta   90.00
_cell.angle_gamma   90.00
#
_symmetry.space_group_name_H-M   'P 1'
#
loop_
_entity.id
_entity.type
_entity.pdbx_description
1 polymer ?
#
loop_
_entity_poly.entity_id
_entity_poly.type
_entity_poly.pdbx_seq_one_letter_code
_entity_poly.pdbx_strand_id
1 'polypeptide(L)'
;VASRSLPHIRPIPATMGCSASKAKFDATSEESRENPYGWSVEKMTDGLKGLETQLHEAETCDLLEFTPLPPPPDDDMLDIMAGDWEFDIFTIPYNELPAFAYNTLISHPSISNKALKINRVKLWHYVCEVARHYHERPFHNFRHAVDVLLATITLIRIISQKDPYPFEDEVMV
;
A
#
# COMPACT_ATOMS: atom_id res chain seq x y z
N VAL A 1 29.08 11.93 40.33
CA VAL A 1 30.10 11.97 39.26
C VAL A 1 30.27 10.57 38.71
N ALA A 2 29.66 10.28 37.56
CA ALA A 2 29.99 9.17 36.66
C ALA A 2 29.35 9.50 35.30
N SER A 3 30.13 10.19 34.47
CA SER A 3 29.75 10.58 33.11
C SER A 3 29.86 9.35 32.21
N ARG A 4 28.75 8.90 31.62
CA ARG A 4 28.76 7.85 30.59
C ARG A 4 28.73 8.54 29.23
N SER A 5 29.84 8.42 28.51
CA SER A 5 30.03 8.90 27.14
C SER A 5 29.15 8.13 26.16
N LEU A 6 28.40 8.87 25.33
CA LEU A 6 27.68 8.34 24.18
C LEU A 6 28.66 7.95 23.07
N PRO A 7 28.38 6.88 22.30
CA PRO A 7 29.23 6.51 21.16
C PRO A 7 29.10 7.51 20.01
N HIS A 8 30.25 7.86 19.44
CA HIS A 8 30.42 8.70 18.26
C HIS A 8 29.65 8.15 17.05
N ILE A 9 28.56 8.81 16.67
CA ILE A 9 27.91 8.60 15.37
C ILE A 9 28.76 9.29 14.31
N ARG A 10 29.30 8.52 13.36
CA ARG A 10 29.98 9.08 12.18
C ARG A 10 28.92 9.58 11.19
N PRO A 11 29.08 10.78 10.60
CA PRO A 11 28.20 11.23 9.54
C PRO A 11 28.46 10.41 8.26
N ILE A 12 27.39 9.87 7.68
CA ILE A 12 27.39 9.28 6.34
C ILE A 12 27.35 10.44 5.33
N PRO A 13 28.26 10.53 4.36
CA PRO A 13 28.24 11.59 3.36
C PRO A 13 27.04 11.43 2.42
N ALA A 14 26.21 12.47 2.34
CA ALA A 14 25.20 12.63 1.32
C ALA A 14 25.90 13.02 0.01
N THR A 15 26.05 12.08 -0.93
CA THR A 15 26.35 12.42 -2.32
C THR A 15 25.05 12.49 -3.11
N MET A 16 24.47 13.68 -3.17
CA MET A 16 23.56 14.07 -4.24
C MET A 16 24.36 14.17 -5.54
N GLY A 17 24.09 13.27 -6.48
CA GLY A 17 24.63 13.33 -7.84
C GLY A 17 23.48 13.39 -8.85
N CYS A 18 22.83 14.54 -8.96
CA CYS A 18 21.98 14.85 -10.11
C CYS A 18 22.90 15.29 -11.25
N SER A 19 23.32 14.34 -12.10
CA SER A 19 24.12 14.66 -13.29
C SER A 19 23.20 15.18 -14.40
N ALA A 20 23.02 16.51 -14.43
CA ALA A 20 22.49 17.20 -15.60
C ALA A 20 23.59 17.32 -16.67
N SER A 21 23.65 16.36 -17.58
CA SER A 21 24.49 16.41 -18.76
C SER A 21 23.87 17.38 -19.78
N LYS A 22 24.51 18.53 -20.03
CA LYS A 22 24.21 19.38 -21.19
C LYS A 22 24.60 18.62 -22.47
N ALA A 23 23.62 18.05 -23.17
CA ALA A 23 23.82 17.59 -24.54
C ALA A 23 23.87 18.80 -25.49
N LYS A 24 24.97 18.89 -26.26
CA LYS A 24 25.11 19.80 -27.40
C LYS A 24 24.11 19.40 -28.49
N PHE A 25 23.43 20.40 -29.05
CA PHE A 25 22.48 20.24 -30.12
C PHE A 25 23.24 20.12 -31.44
N ASP A 26 23.43 18.90 -31.95
CA ASP A 26 23.75 18.66 -33.35
C ASP A 26 22.46 18.22 -34.05
N ALA A 27 21.99 19.06 -34.96
CA ALA A 27 20.83 18.80 -35.79
C ALA A 27 21.29 18.01 -37.01
N THR A 28 21.05 16.70 -37.05
CA THR A 28 20.89 15.88 -38.28
C THR A 28 20.61 14.42 -37.92
N SER A 29 19.32 14.06 -37.82
CA SER A 29 18.76 12.78 -38.31
C SER A 29 17.28 12.71 -37.91
N GLU A 30 16.38 12.76 -38.88
CA GLU A 30 15.00 12.32 -38.72
C GLU A 30 15.00 10.80 -38.52
N GLU A 31 15.03 10.34 -37.27
CA GLU A 31 14.68 8.96 -36.93
C GLU A 31 14.11 8.91 -35.51
N SER A 32 12.88 8.43 -35.42
CA SER A 32 12.09 8.13 -34.20
C SER A 32 12.14 9.18 -33.09
N ARG A 33 11.07 10.00 -33.00
CA ARG A 33 10.65 10.60 -31.73
C ARG A 33 10.25 9.49 -30.76
N GLU A 34 11.22 8.84 -30.11
CA GLU A 34 10.97 8.01 -28.95
C GLU A 34 10.34 8.89 -27.88
N ASN A 35 9.16 8.49 -27.42
CA ASN A 35 8.51 9.09 -26.26
C ASN A 35 9.51 9.09 -25.10
N PRO A 36 9.89 10.25 -24.54
CA PRO A 36 10.93 10.36 -23.51
C PRO A 36 10.60 9.58 -22.22
N TYR A 37 9.38 9.08 -22.10
CA TYR A 37 8.92 8.28 -20.98
C TYR A 37 8.92 6.76 -21.25
N GLY A 38 9.28 6.29 -22.45
CA GLY A 38 9.42 4.85 -22.75
C GLY A 38 8.11 4.04 -22.74
N TRP A 39 6.94 4.69 -22.68
CA TRP A 39 5.63 4.05 -22.73
C TRP A 39 5.28 3.72 -24.18
N SER A 40 5.52 2.46 -24.57
CA SER A 40 4.97 1.89 -25.81
C SER A 40 3.64 1.21 -25.51
N VAL A 41 2.68 1.32 -26.43
CA VAL A 41 1.39 0.62 -26.35
C VAL A 41 1.58 -0.89 -26.18
N GLU A 42 2.62 -1.45 -26.81
CA GLU A 42 3.00 -2.87 -26.68
C GLU A 42 3.33 -3.24 -25.23
N LYS A 43 4.28 -2.54 -24.59
CA LYS A 43 4.61 -2.73 -23.16
C LYS A 43 3.40 -2.60 -22.22
N MET A 44 2.47 -1.67 -22.48
CA MET A 44 1.25 -1.54 -21.67
C MET A 44 0.31 -2.72 -21.89
N THR A 45 0.15 -3.18 -23.13
CA THR A 45 -0.67 -4.34 -23.49
C THR A 45 -0.10 -5.62 -22.89
N ASP A 46 1.22 -5.78 -22.91
CA ASP A 46 1.91 -6.92 -22.31
C ASP A 46 1.82 -6.88 -20.78
N GLY A 47 1.90 -5.69 -20.19
CA GLY A 47 1.64 -5.48 -18.76
C GLY A 47 0.22 -5.88 -18.36
N LEU A 48 -0.78 -5.52 -19.17
CA LEU A 48 -2.18 -5.93 -18.94
C LEU A 48 -2.36 -7.44 -19.03
N LYS A 49 -1.80 -8.10 -20.05
CA LYS A 49 -1.84 -9.56 -20.18
C LYS A 49 -1.16 -10.27 -19.02
N GLY A 50 -0.04 -9.71 -18.54
CA GLY A 50 0.65 -10.20 -17.35
C GLY A 50 -0.24 -10.12 -16.10
N LEU A 51 -1.00 -9.05 -15.97
CA LEU A 51 -1.93 -8.84 -14.85
C LEU A 51 -3.13 -9.80 -14.92
N GLU A 52 -3.70 -10.01 -16.11
CA GLU A 52 -4.77 -11.01 -16.33
C GLU A 52 -4.31 -12.43 -16.01
N THR A 53 -3.07 -12.77 -16.38
CA THR A 53 -2.47 -14.08 -16.08
C THR A 53 -2.28 -14.26 -14.57
N GLN A 54 -1.74 -13.26 -13.88
CA GLN A 54 -1.58 -13.28 -12.42
C GLN A 54 -2.93 -13.35 -11.68
N LEU A 55 -3.96 -12.70 -12.21
CA LEU A 55 -5.31 -12.78 -11.66
C LEU A 55 -5.88 -14.20 -11.78
N HIS A 56 -5.74 -14.82 -12.97
CA HIS A 56 -6.19 -16.19 -13.19
C HIS A 56 -5.43 -17.20 -12.32
N GLU A 57 -4.11 -17.02 -12.16
CA GLU A 57 -3.30 -17.82 -11.24
C GLU A 57 -3.78 -17.63 -9.79
N ALA A 58 -4.04 -16.39 -9.34
CA ALA A 58 -4.57 -16.14 -8.00
C ALA A 58 -5.98 -16.72 -7.78
N GLU A 59 -6.79 -16.85 -8.84
CA GLU A 59 -8.11 -17.48 -8.79
C GLU A 59 -8.04 -19.01 -8.67
N THR A 60 -7.03 -19.62 -9.29
CA THR A 60 -6.90 -21.08 -9.48
C THR A 60 -5.86 -21.73 -8.57
N CYS A 61 -4.98 -20.95 -7.94
CA CYS A 61 -3.99 -21.49 -7.02
C CYS A 61 -4.67 -22.06 -5.77
N ASP A 62 -4.50 -23.36 -5.54
CA ASP A 62 -4.85 -23.98 -4.27
C ASP A 62 -4.02 -23.32 -3.17
N LEU A 63 -4.71 -22.60 -2.28
CA LEU A 63 -4.10 -21.86 -1.18
C LEU A 63 -3.35 -22.83 -0.25
N LEU A 64 -2.06 -23.00 -0.49
CA LEU A 64 -1.17 -23.79 0.34
C LEU A 64 -0.76 -23.00 1.59
N GLU A 65 -0.73 -23.72 2.71
CA GLU A 65 -0.59 -23.29 4.12
C GLU A 65 -1.83 -22.64 4.75
N PHE A 66 -2.45 -23.38 5.68
CA PHE A 66 -3.63 -22.96 6.43
C PHE A 66 -3.23 -21.94 7.49
N THR A 67 -3.16 -20.66 7.12
CA THR A 67 -3.07 -19.58 8.11
C THR A 67 -4.46 -19.40 8.73
N PRO A 68 -4.65 -19.69 10.04
CA PRO A 68 -5.95 -19.49 10.66
C PRO A 68 -6.35 -18.02 10.54
N LEU A 69 -7.65 -17.77 10.37
CA LEU A 69 -8.16 -16.40 10.40
C LEU A 69 -7.76 -15.73 11.72
N PRO A 70 -7.39 -14.45 11.69
CA PRO A 70 -7.11 -13.72 12.92
C PRO A 70 -8.38 -13.65 13.79
N PRO A 71 -8.23 -13.54 15.11
CA PRO A 71 -9.36 -13.28 15.97
C PRO A 71 -10.05 -11.96 15.55
N PRO A 72 -11.36 -11.84 15.77
CA PRO A 72 -12.05 -10.56 15.58
C PRO A 72 -11.40 -9.48 16.46
N PRO A 73 -11.40 -8.21 16.00
CA PRO A 73 -10.86 -7.12 16.80
C PRO A 73 -11.67 -6.96 18.08
N ASP A 74 -10.99 -6.58 19.17
CA ASP A 74 -11.65 -6.13 20.40
C ASP A 74 -12.20 -4.70 20.25
N ASP A 75 -12.91 -4.23 21.28
CA ASP A 75 -13.57 -2.92 21.25
C ASP A 75 -12.54 -1.77 21.10
N ASP A 76 -11.37 -1.87 21.74
CA ASP A 76 -10.30 -0.88 21.64
C ASP A 76 -9.75 -0.80 20.20
N MET A 77 -9.53 -1.95 19.56
CA MET A 77 -9.12 -2.02 18.16
C MET A 77 -10.21 -1.46 17.22
N LEU A 78 -11.48 -1.68 17.54
CA LEU A 78 -12.58 -1.14 16.74
C LEU A 78 -12.63 0.40 16.79
N ASP A 79 -12.37 1.00 17.95
CA ASP A 79 -12.31 2.47 18.10
C ASP A 79 -11.16 3.07 17.27
N ILE A 80 -9.98 2.45 17.31
CA ILE A 80 -8.85 2.82 16.45
C ILE A 80 -9.25 2.70 14.98
N MET A 81 -9.79 1.54 14.61
CA MET A 81 -10.26 1.26 13.26
C MET A 81 -11.43 2.14 12.85
N ALA A 82 -12.11 2.84 13.76
CA ALA A 82 -13.21 3.78 13.50
C ALA A 82 -12.71 5.17 13.07
N GLY A 83 -11.41 5.45 13.22
CA GLY A 83 -10.75 6.61 12.62
C GLY A 83 -10.04 7.51 13.61
N ASP A 84 -9.38 6.94 14.62
CA ASP A 84 -8.48 7.71 15.48
C ASP A 84 -7.26 8.18 14.68
N TRP A 85 -7.21 9.49 14.39
CA TRP A 85 -6.13 10.11 13.62
C TRP A 85 -4.81 10.16 14.39
N GLU A 86 -4.87 10.18 15.72
CA GLU A 86 -3.69 10.28 16.59
C GLU A 86 -3.13 8.90 16.98
N PHE A 87 -3.69 7.84 16.41
CA PHE A 87 -3.27 6.47 16.70
C PHE A 87 -1.81 6.24 16.31
N ASP A 88 -1.00 5.79 17.26
CA ASP A 88 0.39 5.39 17.03
C ASP A 88 0.48 3.93 16.55
N ILE A 89 0.71 3.75 15.25
CA ILE A 89 0.87 2.43 14.64
C ILE A 89 2.02 1.62 15.25
N PHE A 90 3.02 2.24 15.90
CA PHE A 90 4.14 1.52 16.53
C PHE A 90 3.73 0.77 17.81
N THR A 91 2.56 1.06 18.36
CA THR A 91 1.98 0.29 19.48
C THR A 91 1.66 -1.15 19.08
N ILE A 92 1.40 -1.41 17.79
CA ILE A 92 1.08 -2.74 17.27
C ILE A 92 2.37 -3.53 16.99
N PRO A 93 2.55 -4.73 17.57
CA PRO A 93 3.67 -5.62 17.25
C PRO A 93 3.74 -5.93 15.74
N TYR A 94 4.96 -6.00 15.18
CA TYR A 94 5.13 -6.15 13.74
C TYR A 94 4.49 -7.43 13.18
N ASN A 95 4.56 -8.52 13.94
CA ASN A 95 3.94 -9.80 13.62
C ASN A 95 2.40 -9.77 13.66
N GLU A 96 1.80 -8.76 14.28
CA GLU A 96 0.34 -8.59 14.38
C GLU A 96 -0.22 -7.64 13.30
N LEU A 97 0.64 -6.93 12.58
CA LEU A 97 0.25 -6.01 11.51
C LEU A 97 -0.64 -6.66 10.42
N PRO A 98 -0.42 -7.92 9.97
CA PRO A 98 -1.30 -8.51 8.98
C PRO A 98 -2.72 -8.70 9.50
N ALA A 99 -2.85 -9.19 10.74
CA ALA A 99 -4.15 -9.37 11.39
C ALA A 99 -4.86 -8.02 11.58
N PHE A 100 -4.10 -7.00 12.01
CA PHE A 100 -4.60 -5.64 12.14
C PHE A 100 -5.10 -5.10 10.78
N ALA A 101 -4.29 -5.18 9.72
CA ALA A 101 -4.67 -4.72 8.38
C ALA A 101 -5.93 -5.44 7.85
N TYR A 102 -6.00 -6.76 8.03
CA TYR A 102 -7.18 -7.55 7.69
C TYR A 102 -8.43 -7.06 8.42
N ASN A 103 -8.35 -6.88 9.74
CA ASN A 103 -9.46 -6.43 10.58
C ASN A 103 -9.89 -5.00 10.20
N THR A 104 -8.96 -4.11 9.86
CA THR A 104 -9.26 -2.77 9.35
C THR A 104 -10.05 -2.84 8.04
N LEU A 105 -9.63 -3.70 7.09
CA LEU A 105 -10.33 -3.89 5.82
C LEU A 105 -11.75 -4.41 6.04
N ILE A 106 -11.92 -5.51 6.79
CA ILE A 106 -13.25 -6.10 7.00
C ILE A 106 -14.16 -5.27 7.92
N SER A 107 -13.62 -4.29 8.65
CA SER A 107 -14.40 -3.32 9.43
C SER A 107 -14.93 -2.16 8.58
N HIS A 108 -14.39 -1.97 7.37
CA HIS A 108 -14.89 -0.92 6.47
C HIS A 108 -16.27 -1.28 5.91
N PRO A 109 -17.27 -0.37 5.94
CA PRO A 109 -18.63 -0.64 5.43
C PRO A 109 -18.65 -1.14 3.98
N SER A 110 -17.81 -0.57 3.11
CA SER A 110 -17.72 -0.98 1.71
C SER A 110 -17.15 -2.38 1.52
N ILE A 111 -16.33 -2.92 2.44
CA ILE A 111 -15.78 -4.27 2.31
C ILE A 111 -16.65 -5.29 3.06
N SER A 112 -17.19 -4.89 4.20
CA SER A 112 -18.12 -5.70 5.00
C SER A 112 -19.50 -5.85 4.36
N ASN A 113 -19.82 -5.07 3.31
CA ASN A 113 -21.07 -5.13 2.60
C ASN A 113 -21.32 -6.54 2.04
N LYS A 114 -22.40 -7.17 2.52
CA LYS A 114 -22.81 -8.53 2.10
C LYS A 114 -23.07 -8.64 0.59
N ALA A 115 -23.37 -7.53 -0.09
CA ALA A 115 -23.57 -7.49 -1.54
C ALA A 115 -22.30 -7.80 -2.33
N LEU A 116 -21.13 -7.41 -1.83
CA LEU A 116 -19.84 -7.61 -2.51
C LEU A 116 -19.31 -9.05 -2.39
N LYS A 117 -19.93 -9.89 -1.54
CA LYS A 117 -19.63 -11.32 -1.38
C LYS A 117 -18.12 -11.65 -1.29
N ILE A 118 -17.35 -10.77 -0.64
CA ILE A 118 -15.90 -10.94 -0.51
C ILE A 118 -15.63 -12.20 0.34
N ASN A 119 -14.82 -13.11 -0.22
CA ASN A 119 -14.40 -14.30 0.50
C ASN A 119 -13.34 -13.89 1.55
N ARG A 120 -13.75 -13.92 2.82
CA ARG A 120 -12.92 -13.54 3.97
C ARG A 120 -11.64 -14.34 4.12
N VAL A 121 -11.65 -15.62 3.74
CA VAL A 121 -10.47 -16.48 3.77
C VAL A 121 -9.51 -16.03 2.68
N LYS A 122 -9.98 -15.89 1.43
CA LYS A 122 -9.13 -15.38 0.34
C LYS A 122 -8.53 -14.00 0.64
N LEU A 123 -9.31 -13.11 1.26
CA LEU A 123 -8.81 -11.79 1.68
C LEU A 123 -7.70 -11.91 2.74
N TRP A 124 -7.85 -12.82 3.71
CA TRP A 124 -6.82 -13.04 4.73
C TRP A 124 -5.51 -13.56 4.12
N HIS A 125 -5.59 -14.55 3.23
CA HIS A 125 -4.43 -15.04 2.50
C HIS A 125 -3.78 -13.94 1.66
N TYR A 126 -4.59 -13.13 0.98
CA TYR A 126 -4.09 -11.97 0.24
C TYR A 126 -3.30 -11.01 1.15
N VAL A 127 -3.81 -10.65 2.32
CA VAL A 127 -3.10 -9.77 3.27
C VAL A 127 -1.80 -10.41 3.75
N CYS A 128 -1.80 -11.72 4.05
CA CYS A 128 -0.59 -12.45 4.44
C CYS A 128 0.46 -12.43 3.33
N GLU A 129 0.06 -12.71 2.09
CA GLU A 129 0.97 -12.69 0.94
C GLU A 129 1.52 -11.28 0.70
N VAL A 130 0.69 -10.24 0.75
CA VAL A 130 1.16 -8.85 0.65
C VAL A 130 2.20 -8.55 1.71
N ALA A 131 1.93 -8.90 2.97
CA ALA A 131 2.87 -8.68 4.08
C ALA A 131 4.22 -9.36 3.83
N ARG A 132 4.21 -10.60 3.31
CA ARG A 132 5.41 -11.39 3.01
C ARG A 132 6.29 -10.77 1.92
N HIS A 133 5.71 -10.00 1.00
CA HIS A 133 6.44 -9.36 -0.09
C HIS A 133 7.12 -8.04 0.30
N TYR A 134 6.78 -7.47 1.46
CA TYR A 134 7.49 -6.30 1.98
C TYR A 134 8.83 -6.70 2.58
N HIS A 135 9.89 -5.97 2.22
CA HIS A 135 11.21 -6.15 2.80
C HIS A 135 11.37 -5.34 4.10
N GLU A 136 12.25 -5.79 4.98
CA GLU A 136 12.70 -5.01 6.13
C GLU A 136 13.53 -3.81 5.67
N ARG A 137 12.84 -2.68 5.48
CA ARG A 137 13.43 -1.37 5.18
C ARG A 137 13.10 -0.41 6.32
N PRO A 138 13.93 0.62 6.57
CA PRO A 138 13.66 1.58 7.64
C PRO A 138 12.31 2.31 7.53
N PHE A 139 11.84 2.56 6.30
CA PHE A 139 10.59 3.28 6.05
C PHE A 139 9.61 2.49 5.17
N HIS A 140 10.01 2.14 3.94
CA HIS A 140 9.15 1.40 2.98
C HIS A 140 9.05 -0.09 3.34
N ASN A 141 8.41 -0.38 4.47
CA ASN A 141 8.14 -1.71 4.99
C ASN A 141 6.62 -1.90 5.19
N PHE A 142 6.20 -3.09 5.63
CA PHE A 142 4.78 -3.41 5.76
C PHE A 142 4.04 -2.50 6.77
N ARG A 143 4.70 -2.06 7.85
CA ARG A 143 4.11 -1.13 8.83
C ARG A 143 3.69 0.17 8.15
N HIS A 144 4.54 0.73 7.29
CA HIS A 144 4.19 1.93 6.53
C HIS A 144 2.98 1.69 5.61
N ALA A 145 2.85 0.51 5.00
CA ALA A 145 1.68 0.18 4.20
C ALA A 145 0.39 0.11 5.04
N VAL A 146 0.47 -0.44 6.26
CA VAL A 146 -0.68 -0.48 7.20
C VAL A 146 -1.03 0.92 7.72
N ASP A 147 -0.05 1.77 7.97
CA ASP A 147 -0.25 3.18 8.33
C ASP A 147 -0.97 3.95 7.21
N VAL A 148 -0.54 3.78 5.96
CA VAL A 148 -1.22 4.35 4.79
C VAL A 148 -2.64 3.81 4.64
N LEU A 149 -2.88 2.52 4.89
CA LEU A 149 -4.22 1.93 4.90
C LEU A 149 -5.13 2.60 5.94
N LEU A 150 -4.65 2.79 7.17
CA LEU A 150 -5.40 3.47 8.24
C LEU A 150 -5.72 4.91 7.84
N ALA A 151 -4.72 5.68 7.42
CA ALA A 151 -4.91 7.06 7.00
C ALA A 151 -5.95 7.16 5.87
N THR A 152 -5.89 6.25 4.88
CA THR A 152 -6.84 6.20 3.76
C THR A 152 -8.26 5.96 4.24
N ILE A 153 -8.47 4.99 5.13
CA ILE A 153 -9.80 4.66 5.66
C ILE A 153 -10.35 5.82 6.51
N THR A 154 -9.52 6.43 7.34
CA THR A 154 -9.91 7.60 8.15
C THR A 154 -10.29 8.78 7.26
N LEU A 155 -9.51 9.07 6.21
CA LEU A 155 -9.84 10.12 5.24
C LEU A 155 -11.16 9.84 4.51
N ILE A 156 -11.37 8.61 4.02
CA ILE A 156 -12.63 8.23 3.39
C ILE A 156 -13.81 8.51 4.33
N ARG A 157 -13.71 8.11 5.60
CA ARG A 157 -14.77 8.39 6.58
C ARG A 157 -15.00 9.88 6.81
N ILE A 158 -13.94 10.66 7.03
CA ILE A 158 -14.05 12.11 7.26
C ILE A 158 -14.68 12.79 6.06
N ILE A 159 -14.29 12.41 4.84
CA ILE A 159 -14.84 12.94 3.59
C ILE A 159 -16.31 12.54 3.48
N SER A 160 -16.65 11.26 3.64
CA SER A 160 -18.03 10.78 3.56
C SER A 160 -18.99 11.38 4.59
N GLN A 161 -18.49 11.83 5.74
CA GLN A 161 -19.29 12.58 6.73
C GLN A 161 -19.61 14.00 6.28
N LYS A 162 -18.69 14.65 5.54
CA LYS A 162 -18.87 16.02 5.03
C LYS A 162 -19.63 16.06 3.71
N ASP A 163 -19.40 15.06 2.87
CA ASP A 163 -20.02 14.88 1.57
C ASP A 163 -20.35 13.39 1.38
N PRO A 164 -21.62 12.98 1.46
CA PRO A 164 -22.01 11.58 1.31
C PRO A 164 -21.74 10.99 -0.08
N TYR A 165 -21.54 11.83 -1.10
CA TYR A 165 -21.30 11.42 -2.50
C TYR A 165 -20.08 12.13 -3.09
N PRO A 166 -18.89 12.02 -2.46
CA PRO A 166 -17.73 12.87 -2.77
C PRO A 166 -17.07 12.53 -4.12
N PHE A 167 -17.57 11.50 -4.81
CA PHE A 167 -17.06 10.99 -6.09
C PHE A 167 -18.17 10.90 -7.14
N GLU A 168 -19.39 11.37 -6.85
CA GLU A 168 -20.41 11.58 -7.86
C GLU A 168 -20.23 13.00 -8.39
N ASP A 169 -19.34 13.19 -9.37
CA ASP A 169 -19.39 14.40 -10.17
C ASP A 169 -20.74 14.41 -10.89
N GLU A 170 -21.51 15.50 -10.74
CA GLU A 170 -22.55 15.83 -11.72
C GLU A 170 -21.84 15.96 -13.07
N VAL A 171 -21.82 14.87 -13.85
CA VAL A 171 -21.57 14.96 -15.27
C VAL A 171 -22.73 15.78 -15.82
N MET A 172 -22.56 17.10 -15.83
CA MET A 172 -23.48 18.05 -16.44
C MET A 172 -23.60 17.68 -17.92
N VAL A 173 -24.65 16.91 -18.25
CA VAL A 173 -25.07 16.59 -19.62
C VAL A 173 -25.78 17.79 -20.22
#